data_AF-A0A9J6NXW7-F1
#
_entry.id   AF-A0A9J6NXW7-F1
#
_cell.length_a   1.000
_cell.length_b   1.000
_cell.length_c   1.000
_cell.angle_alpha   90.00
_cell.angle_beta   90.00
_cell.angle_gamma   90.00
#
_symmetry.space_group_name_H-M   'P 1'
#
loop_
_entity.id
_entity.type
_entity.pdbx_description
1 polymer ?
#
loop_
_entity_poly.entity_id
_entity_poly.type
_entity_poly.pdbx_seq_one_letter_code
_entity_poly.pdbx_strand_id
1 'polypeptide(L)'
;MAKLLTLAMSEMSPKNNKYKIIAYWIEQNKIISIDIDEENFKDINKHIVWDIGAVTQAEQVIAKDNLFEINGDMILLENYNKRQLKEILDRDLIKLSVFKRNQNINYCITKVKSIYDIRNLFDERDLFRSKVTVYDGSDEEKNIKIKDYRWIKYWNYIYGKDIEKKSKEQYEELFINKEIYLIMYRFIDNKNQKNYYSRKISYRGDNYWIAGIHYF
;
A
#
# COMPACT_ATOMS: atom_id res chain seq x y z
N MET A 1 4.25 -21.83 11.76
CA MET A 1 4.81 -20.98 10.70
C MET A 1 3.68 -20.51 9.81
N ALA A 2 3.62 -19.21 9.54
CA ALA A 2 2.54 -18.57 8.77
C ALA A 2 3.03 -18.26 7.35
N LYS A 3 2.18 -18.41 6.34
CA LYS A 3 2.49 -18.00 4.97
C LYS A 3 1.82 -16.67 4.64
N LEU A 4 2.65 -15.73 4.24
CA LEU A 4 2.30 -14.34 4.03
C LEU A 4 2.60 -13.97 2.58
N LEU A 5 1.56 -13.67 1.81
CA LEU A 5 1.70 -13.14 0.45
C LEU A 5 1.79 -11.61 0.53
N THR A 6 2.89 -11.04 0.07
CA THR A 6 3.05 -9.59 0.01
C THR A 6 2.15 -8.99 -1.07
N LEU A 7 1.19 -8.19 -0.64
CA LEU A 7 0.27 -7.51 -1.54
C LEU A 7 0.73 -6.08 -1.84
N ALA A 8 1.27 -5.38 -0.86
CA ALA A 8 1.69 -3.99 -1.02
C ALA A 8 2.75 -3.61 0.03
N MET A 9 3.50 -2.55 -0.25
CA MET A 9 4.53 -2.05 0.64
C MET A 9 4.48 -0.53 0.67
N SER A 10 4.24 0.03 1.86
CA SER A 10 4.10 1.45 2.11
C SER A 10 5.28 1.98 2.91
N GLU A 11 5.83 3.13 2.52
CA GLU A 11 6.81 3.84 3.33
C GLU A 11 6.12 4.51 4.55
N MET A 12 6.62 4.25 5.76
CA MET A 12 6.10 4.87 6.98
C MET A 12 6.91 6.10 7.39
N SER A 13 8.24 6.01 7.36
CA SER A 13 9.14 7.11 7.70
C SER A 13 10.45 7.01 6.89
N PRO A 14 10.70 7.93 5.94
CA PRO A 14 11.92 7.94 5.16
C PRO A 14 13.19 8.09 6.01
N LYS A 15 13.09 8.77 7.15
CA LYS A 15 14.24 9.03 8.03
C LYS A 15 14.69 7.81 8.83
N ASN A 16 13.80 6.83 9.02
CA ASN A 16 14.03 5.70 9.91
C ASN A 16 13.99 4.35 9.18
N ASN A 17 13.95 4.35 7.84
CA ASN A 17 13.92 3.13 7.03
C ASN A 17 12.83 2.13 7.47
N LYS A 18 11.66 2.67 7.86
CA LYS A 18 10.51 1.90 8.35
C LYS A 18 9.45 1.78 7.27
N TYR A 19 9.00 0.56 7.07
CA TYR A 19 8.01 0.21 6.06
C TYR A 19 6.86 -0.58 6.67
N LYS A 20 5.74 -0.51 5.97
CA LYS A 20 4.55 -1.29 6.26
C LYS A 20 4.28 -2.21 5.10
N ILE A 21 4.35 -3.51 5.35
CA ILE A 21 3.90 -4.53 4.40
C ILE A 21 2.42 -4.77 4.63
N ILE A 22 1.62 -4.68 3.57
CA ILE A 22 0.26 -5.22 3.57
C ILE A 22 0.35 -6.63 2.98
N ALA A 23 0.04 -7.63 3.78
CA ALA A 23 0.16 -9.03 3.40
C ALA A 23 -1.19 -9.76 3.49
N TYR A 24 -1.40 -10.72 2.61
CA TYR A 24 -2.47 -11.70 2.74
C TYR A 24 -1.95 -12.90 3.53
N TRP A 25 -2.53 -13.13 4.70
CA TRP A 25 -2.27 -14.32 5.50
C TRP A 25 -3.08 -15.49 4.95
N ILE A 26 -2.39 -16.39 4.24
CA ILE A 26 -3.00 -17.45 3.44
C ILE A 26 -3.84 -18.39 4.31
N GLU A 27 -3.32 -18.87 5.44
CA GLU A 27 -4.05 -19.84 6.27
C GLU A 27 -5.28 -19.23 6.97
N GLN A 28 -5.29 -17.92 7.16
CA GLN A 28 -6.34 -17.20 7.89
C GLN A 28 -7.31 -16.46 6.96
N ASN A 29 -7.07 -16.53 5.65
CA ASN A 29 -7.80 -15.80 4.62
C ASN A 29 -8.04 -14.31 4.94
N LYS A 30 -7.04 -13.61 5.48
CA LYS A 30 -7.19 -12.22 5.93
C LYS A 30 -6.02 -11.34 5.52
N ILE A 31 -6.30 -10.06 5.31
CA ILE A 31 -5.28 -9.04 5.08
C ILE A 31 -4.78 -8.52 6.43
N ILE A 32 -3.46 -8.42 6.57
CA ILE A 32 -2.78 -7.87 7.74
C ILE A 32 -1.78 -6.80 7.32
N SER A 33 -1.36 -5.96 8.27
CA SER A 33 -0.22 -5.08 8.09
C SER A 33 0.90 -5.44 9.05
N ILE A 34 2.12 -5.50 8.52
CA ILE A 34 3.33 -5.84 9.24
C ILE A 34 4.26 -4.64 9.19
N ASP A 35 4.74 -4.21 10.35
CA ASP A 35 5.79 -3.19 10.42
C ASP A 35 7.14 -3.88 10.30
N ILE A 36 7.98 -3.35 9.41
CA ILE A 36 9.28 -3.93 9.10
C ILE A 36 10.33 -2.84 8.89
N ASP A 37 11.54 -3.09 9.36
CA ASP A 37 12.70 -2.26 9.08
C ASP A 37 13.41 -2.77 7.81
N GLU A 38 14.05 -1.88 7.03
CA GLU A 38 14.66 -2.26 5.73
C GLU A 38 15.63 -3.42 5.80
N GLU A 39 16.37 -3.53 6.89
CA GLU A 39 17.33 -4.61 7.13
C GLU A 39 16.69 -6.00 7.05
N ASN A 40 15.39 -6.09 7.37
CA ASN A 40 14.60 -7.31 7.37
C ASN A 40 13.96 -7.60 6.01
N PHE A 41 14.26 -6.82 4.96
CA PHE A 41 13.78 -7.10 3.59
C PHE A 41 14.39 -8.35 2.99
N LYS A 42 15.51 -8.82 3.55
CA LYS A 42 16.25 -9.95 3.04
C LYS A 42 16.36 -11.07 4.07
N ASP A 43 16.34 -12.32 3.62
CA ASP A 43 16.65 -13.45 4.48
C ASP A 43 18.16 -13.51 4.80
N ILE A 44 18.55 -14.51 5.62
CA ILE A 44 19.94 -14.80 5.98
C ILE A 44 20.83 -15.06 4.76
N ASN A 45 20.25 -15.52 3.64
CA ASN A 45 20.94 -15.79 2.38
C ASN A 45 20.92 -14.59 1.42
N LYS A 46 20.44 -13.42 1.88
CA LYS A 46 20.31 -12.17 1.14
C LYS A 46 19.26 -12.18 0.02
N HIS A 47 18.35 -13.16 -0.01
CA HIS A 47 17.20 -13.14 -0.90
C HIS A 47 16.15 -12.14 -0.42
N ILE A 48 15.54 -11.39 -1.34
CA ILE A 48 14.45 -10.48 -0.99
C ILE A 48 13.21 -11.32 -0.64
N VAL A 49 12.77 -11.22 0.62
CA VAL A 49 11.60 -11.94 1.13
C VAL A 49 10.35 -11.06 1.18
N TRP A 50 10.50 -9.74 1.04
CA TRP A 50 9.38 -8.81 0.97
C TRP A 50 9.38 -8.09 -0.37
N ASP A 51 8.75 -8.73 -1.35
CA ASP A 51 8.44 -8.14 -2.67
C ASP A 51 7.02 -8.52 -3.08
N ILE A 52 6.41 -7.73 -3.95
CA ILE A 52 5.05 -7.98 -4.42
C ILE A 52 4.94 -9.36 -5.07
N GLY A 53 3.96 -10.15 -4.61
CA GLY A 53 3.76 -11.51 -5.09
C GLY A 53 4.62 -12.55 -4.36
N ALA A 54 5.59 -12.14 -3.55
CA ALA A 54 6.38 -13.06 -2.75
C ALA A 54 5.52 -13.70 -1.66
N VAL A 55 5.59 -15.04 -1.58
CA VAL A 55 5.03 -15.82 -0.48
C VAL A 55 6.16 -16.14 0.49
N THR A 56 6.06 -15.57 1.68
CA THR A 56 7.09 -15.64 2.71
C THR A 56 6.57 -16.44 3.89
N GLN A 57 7.35 -17.42 4.30
CA GLN A 57 7.11 -18.18 5.51
C GLN A 57 7.74 -17.43 6.68
N ALA A 58 6.90 -16.99 7.62
CA ALA A 58 7.32 -16.37 8.87
C ALA A 58 7.21 -17.39 10.02
N GLU A 59 8.23 -17.46 10.86
CA GLU A 59 8.25 -18.39 11.99
C GLU A 59 7.10 -18.11 12.98
N GLN A 60 7.06 -16.86 13.48
CA GLN A 60 6.03 -16.37 14.39
C GLN A 60 5.48 -15.04 13.92
N VAL A 61 4.14 -14.93 13.90
CA VAL A 61 3.41 -13.70 13.57
C VAL A 61 2.62 -13.29 14.81
N ILE A 62 3.03 -12.20 15.45
CA ILE A 62 2.50 -11.76 16.75
C ILE A 62 1.63 -10.52 16.53
N ALA A 63 0.40 -10.55 17.04
CA ALA A 63 -0.47 -9.39 17.03
C ALA A 63 -0.05 -8.39 18.11
N LYS A 64 0.10 -7.11 17.73
CA LYS A 64 0.45 -6.01 18.62
C LYS A 64 -0.41 -4.79 18.27
N ASP A 65 -1.38 -4.50 19.13
CA ASP A 65 -2.43 -3.52 18.87
C ASP A 65 -3.16 -3.76 17.53
N ASN A 66 -2.95 -2.89 16.54
CA ASN A 66 -3.54 -2.95 15.20
C ASN A 66 -2.58 -3.49 14.13
N LEU A 67 -1.39 -3.96 14.54
CA LEU A 67 -0.28 -4.34 13.66
C LEU A 67 0.19 -5.75 13.99
N PHE A 68 0.97 -6.34 13.08
CA PHE A 68 1.65 -7.60 13.30
C PHE A 68 3.16 -7.40 13.26
N GLU A 69 3.87 -8.08 14.16
CA GLU A 69 5.32 -8.18 14.16
C GLU A 69 5.73 -9.62 13.80
N ILE A 70 6.86 -9.76 13.14
CA ILE A 70 7.45 -11.07 12.83
C ILE A 70 8.61 -11.30 13.77
N ASN A 71 8.55 -12.42 14.50
CA ASN A 71 9.65 -12.89 15.32
C ASN A 71 10.18 -14.21 14.75
N GLY A 72 11.50 -14.30 14.61
CA GLY A 72 12.18 -15.47 14.05
C GLY A 72 12.48 -15.34 12.56
N ASP A 73 12.87 -16.46 11.96
CA ASP A 73 13.36 -16.48 10.58
C ASP A 73 12.23 -16.28 9.55
N MET A 74 12.61 -15.70 8.42
CA MET A 74 11.75 -15.51 7.26
C MET A 74 12.38 -16.17 6.05
N ILE A 75 11.60 -16.94 5.32
CA ILE A 75 12.06 -17.69 4.15
C ILE A 75 11.12 -17.42 2.98
N LEU A 76 11.68 -17.00 1.84
CA LEU A 76 10.94 -16.93 0.59
C LEU A 76 10.62 -18.35 0.12
N LEU A 77 9.34 -18.66 -0.05
CA LEU A 77 8.91 -19.96 -0.57
C LEU A 77 8.78 -19.94 -2.09
N GLU A 78 8.04 -18.96 -2.60
CA GLU A 78 7.73 -18.83 -4.02
C GLU A 78 7.30 -17.41 -4.36
N ASN A 79 7.19 -17.11 -5.66
CA ASN A 79 6.61 -15.87 -6.16
C ASN A 79 5.36 -16.19 -6.98
N TYR A 80 4.24 -15.59 -6.60
CA TYR A 80 3.01 -15.68 -7.36
C TYR A 80 3.16 -14.96 -8.70
N ASN A 81 2.77 -15.66 -9.77
CA ASN A 81 2.66 -15.03 -11.07
C ASN A 81 1.45 -14.10 -11.13
N LYS A 82 1.37 -13.34 -12.24
CA LYS A 82 0.29 -12.37 -12.46
C LYS A 82 -1.11 -12.97 -12.32
N ARG A 83 -1.33 -14.20 -12.81
CA ARG A 83 -2.64 -14.86 -12.74
C ARG A 83 -3.00 -15.19 -11.29
N GLN A 84 -2.07 -15.78 -10.53
CA GLN A 84 -2.28 -16.14 -9.13
C GLN A 84 -2.55 -14.89 -8.27
N LEU A 85 -1.79 -13.82 -8.48
CA LEU A 85 -2.00 -12.57 -7.74
C LEU A 85 -3.37 -11.96 -8.06
N LYS A 86 -3.76 -11.95 -9.35
CA LYS A 86 -5.07 -11.46 -9.79
C LYS A 86 -6.22 -12.22 -9.13
N GLU A 87 -6.14 -13.56 -9.06
CA GLU A 87 -7.16 -14.40 -8.40
C GLU A 87 -7.37 -14.00 -6.93
N ILE A 88 -6.29 -13.69 -6.20
CA ILE A 88 -6.36 -13.20 -4.81
C ILE A 88 -7.00 -11.81 -4.75
N LEU A 89 -6.60 -10.89 -5.64
CA LEU A 89 -7.12 -9.52 -5.64
C LEU A 89 -8.61 -9.45 -6.01
N ASP A 90 -9.07 -10.31 -6.92
CA ASP A 90 -10.48 -10.38 -7.34
C ASP A 90 -11.40 -10.93 -6.25
N ARG A 91 -10.90 -11.84 -5.41
CA ARG A 91 -11.68 -12.48 -4.35
C ARG A 91 -12.08 -11.49 -3.24
N ASP A 92 -11.20 -10.57 -2.89
CA ASP A 92 -11.32 -9.71 -1.72
C ASP A 92 -11.68 -8.25 -2.08
N LEU A 93 -12.39 -8.06 -3.20
CA LEU A 93 -12.80 -6.75 -3.69
C LEU A 93 -13.81 -6.07 -2.76
N ILE A 94 -13.51 -4.83 -2.39
CA ILE A 94 -14.39 -3.94 -1.63
C ILE A 94 -14.62 -2.69 -2.46
N LYS A 95 -15.89 -2.30 -2.64
CA LYS A 95 -16.23 -1.02 -3.28
C LYS A 95 -15.61 0.12 -2.46
N LEU A 96 -14.87 1.00 -3.12
CA LEU A 96 -14.22 2.14 -2.47
C LEU A 96 -15.20 3.01 -1.65
N SER A 97 -16.45 3.18 -2.11
CA SER A 97 -17.49 3.88 -1.34
C SER A 97 -17.84 3.19 -0.01
N VAL A 98 -17.88 1.85 0.01
CA VAL A 98 -18.10 1.05 1.23
C VAL A 98 -16.92 1.20 2.16
N PHE A 99 -15.70 1.07 1.63
CA PHE A 99 -14.49 1.27 2.40
C PHE A 99 -14.50 2.64 3.08
N LYS A 100 -14.74 3.74 2.34
CA LYS A 100 -14.76 5.10 2.89
C LYS A 100 -15.79 5.30 4.01
N ARG A 101 -17.00 4.76 3.86
CA ARG A 101 -18.10 4.94 4.83
C ARG A 101 -17.96 4.06 6.07
N ASN A 102 -17.36 2.88 5.92
CA ASN A 102 -17.21 1.94 7.03
C ASN A 102 -15.84 2.08 7.71
N GLN A 103 -15.84 2.63 8.92
CA GLN A 103 -14.62 2.85 9.72
C GLN A 103 -14.05 1.54 10.29
N ASN A 104 -14.82 0.45 10.31
CA ASN A 104 -14.37 -0.84 10.82
C ASN A 104 -13.56 -1.64 9.78
N ILE A 105 -13.52 -1.17 8.52
CA ILE A 105 -12.73 -1.78 7.46
C ILE A 105 -11.38 -1.08 7.40
N ASN A 106 -10.31 -1.80 7.77
CA ASN A 106 -8.94 -1.26 7.81
C ASN A 106 -8.21 -1.38 6.47
N TYR A 107 -8.57 -2.35 5.64
CA TYR A 107 -7.92 -2.64 4.36
C TYR A 107 -8.96 -2.71 3.24
N CYS A 108 -8.58 -2.31 2.05
CA CYS A 108 -9.43 -2.37 0.88
C CYS A 108 -8.63 -2.72 -0.35
N ILE A 109 -9.07 -3.73 -1.08
CA ILE A 109 -8.66 -3.97 -2.46
C ILE A 109 -9.83 -3.49 -3.32
N THR A 110 -9.59 -2.50 -4.18
CA THR A 110 -10.61 -2.01 -5.10
C THR A 110 -10.09 -2.03 -6.51
N LYS A 111 -10.92 -2.46 -7.45
CA LYS A 111 -10.67 -2.29 -8.88
C LYS A 111 -11.09 -0.87 -9.28
N VAL A 112 -10.27 -0.20 -10.07
CA VAL A 112 -10.58 1.13 -10.62
C VAL A 112 -10.60 1.06 -12.14
N LYS A 113 -11.43 1.92 -12.77
CA LYS A 113 -11.55 1.97 -14.23
C LYS A 113 -10.31 2.58 -14.87
N SER A 114 -9.78 3.63 -14.25
CA SER A 114 -8.65 4.39 -14.76
C SER A 114 -8.00 5.22 -13.66
N ILE A 115 -6.71 5.51 -13.87
CA ILE A 115 -5.94 6.53 -13.16
C ILE A 115 -5.78 7.71 -14.12
N TYR A 116 -6.29 8.88 -13.76
CA TYR A 116 -6.32 10.06 -14.65
C TYR A 116 -5.11 10.97 -14.49
N ASP A 117 -4.67 11.14 -13.26
CA ASP A 117 -3.59 12.06 -12.96
C ASP A 117 -2.88 11.56 -11.71
N ILE A 118 -1.56 11.71 -11.74
CA ILE A 118 -0.72 11.48 -10.59
C ILE A 118 0.02 12.77 -10.31
N ARG A 119 -0.46 13.49 -9.29
CA ARG A 119 0.14 14.74 -8.85
C ARG A 119 1.14 14.48 -7.77
N ASN A 120 2.35 14.93 -8.00
CA ASN A 120 3.39 14.96 -7.00
C ASN A 120 3.29 16.28 -6.24
N LEU A 121 3.15 16.20 -4.93
CA LEU A 121 3.12 17.36 -4.05
C LEU A 121 4.32 17.26 -3.13
N PHE A 122 5.10 18.32 -3.07
CA PHE A 122 6.04 18.54 -1.97
C PHE A 122 5.25 19.14 -0.81
N ASP A 123 5.44 18.62 0.39
CA ASP A 123 5.04 19.35 1.59
C ASP A 123 6.20 20.23 2.06
N GLU A 124 5.93 21.13 3.01
CA GLU A 124 6.92 22.06 3.60
C GLU A 124 8.11 21.35 4.27
N ARG A 125 8.12 20.01 4.32
CA ARG A 125 9.20 19.19 4.88
C ARG A 125 9.95 18.41 3.79
N ASP A 126 9.77 18.77 2.52
CA ASP A 126 10.28 18.07 1.34
C ASP A 126 9.92 16.58 1.29
N LEU A 127 8.81 16.20 1.93
CA LEU A 127 8.33 14.83 1.83
C LEU A 127 7.49 14.68 0.58
N PHE A 128 7.94 13.79 -0.31
CA PHE A 128 7.24 13.45 -1.53
C PHE A 128 5.86 12.84 -1.22
N ARG A 129 4.79 13.53 -1.64
CA ARG A 129 3.40 13.06 -1.51
C ARG A 129 2.76 12.99 -2.88
N SER A 130 2.65 11.78 -3.43
CA SER A 130 1.83 11.60 -4.63
C SER A 130 0.35 11.48 -4.28
N LYS A 131 -0.49 12.02 -5.16
CA LYS A 131 -1.93 11.77 -5.17
C LYS A 131 -2.31 11.18 -6.52
N VAL A 132 -3.18 10.19 -6.51
CA VAL A 132 -3.84 9.65 -7.70
C VAL A 132 -5.27 10.15 -7.74
N THR A 133 -5.71 10.58 -8.92
CA THR A 133 -7.14 10.76 -9.24
C THR A 133 -7.66 9.49 -9.90
N VAL A 134 -8.65 8.82 -9.28
CA VAL A 134 -9.28 7.61 -9.82
C VAL A 134 -10.78 7.74 -10.04
N TYR A 135 -11.28 6.93 -10.97
CA TYR A 135 -12.68 6.58 -11.13
C TYR A 135 -12.91 5.12 -10.71
N ASP A 136 -13.72 4.89 -9.68
CA ASP A 136 -14.19 3.56 -9.27
C ASP A 136 -15.52 3.19 -9.94
N GLY A 137 -15.99 4.00 -10.90
CA GLY A 137 -17.25 3.82 -11.60
C GLY A 137 -18.42 4.64 -11.04
N SER A 138 -18.22 5.43 -9.98
CA SER A 138 -19.10 6.57 -9.66
C SER A 138 -18.74 7.78 -10.51
N ASP A 139 -19.69 8.65 -10.87
CA ASP A 139 -19.49 9.92 -11.61
C ASP A 139 -18.65 10.99 -10.86
N GLU A 140 -17.91 10.59 -9.83
CA GLU A 140 -17.10 11.47 -8.99
C GLU A 140 -15.64 11.04 -9.01
N GLU A 141 -14.76 11.99 -9.33
CA GLU A 141 -13.32 11.84 -9.18
C GLU A 141 -12.91 11.72 -7.72
N LYS A 142 -12.00 10.79 -7.42
CA LYS A 142 -11.48 10.60 -6.07
C LYS A 142 -9.98 10.83 -6.06
N ASN A 143 -9.56 11.82 -5.28
CA ASN A 143 -8.16 12.11 -4.99
C ASN A 143 -7.69 11.27 -3.80
N ILE A 144 -6.69 10.41 -4.00
CA ILE A 144 -6.18 9.49 -2.98
C ILE A 144 -4.67 9.64 -2.84
N LYS A 145 -4.16 9.71 -1.61
CA LYS A 145 -2.72 9.77 -1.35
C LYS A 145 -2.07 8.41 -1.63
N ILE A 146 -0.91 8.42 -2.30
CA ILE A 146 -0.07 7.24 -2.54
C ILE A 146 1.08 7.22 -1.56
N LYS A 147 1.30 6.05 -1.00
CA LYS A 147 2.40 5.74 -0.09
C LYS A 147 3.18 4.48 -0.50
N ASP A 148 2.84 3.90 -1.66
CA ASP A 148 3.59 2.79 -2.26
C ASP A 148 5.07 3.15 -2.34
N TYR A 149 5.91 2.35 -1.69
CA TYR A 149 7.35 2.56 -1.60
C TYR A 149 8.00 2.63 -2.98
N ARG A 150 7.60 1.75 -3.92
CA ARG A 150 8.20 1.68 -5.25
C ARG A 150 7.83 2.92 -6.05
N TRP A 151 6.60 3.39 -5.86
CA TRP A 151 6.15 4.65 -6.44
C TRP A 151 6.99 5.82 -5.95
N ILE A 152 7.14 5.97 -4.64
CA ILE A 152 7.96 7.03 -4.03
C ILE A 152 9.41 6.95 -4.52
N LYS A 153 10.00 5.74 -4.51
CA LYS A 153 11.37 5.51 -4.95
C LYS A 153 11.60 5.87 -6.41
N TYR A 154 10.67 5.49 -7.30
CA TYR A 154 10.75 5.81 -8.73
C TYR A 154 10.79 7.33 -8.96
N TRP A 155 9.92 8.07 -8.28
CA TRP A 155 9.87 9.52 -8.45
C TRP A 155 11.03 10.27 -7.82
N ASN A 156 11.49 9.83 -6.65
CA ASN A 156 12.71 10.37 -6.06
C ASN A 156 13.90 10.22 -7.04
N TYR A 157 13.96 9.10 -7.76
CA TYR A 157 14.99 8.88 -8.79
C TYR A 157 14.81 9.79 -10.02
N ILE A 158 13.61 9.97 -10.56
CA ILE A 158 13.38 10.88 -11.70
C ILE A 158 13.71 12.32 -11.34
N TYR A 159 13.24 12.78 -10.17
CA TYR A 159 13.41 14.15 -9.73
C TYR A 159 14.90 14.50 -9.59
N GLY A 160 15.70 13.58 -9.06
CA GLY A 160 17.15 13.74 -9.00
C GLY A 160 17.87 13.78 -10.35
N LYS A 161 17.17 13.59 -11.48
CA LYS A 161 17.76 13.52 -12.83
C LYS A 161 17.25 14.58 -13.82
N ASP A 162 16.37 15.49 -13.41
CA ASP A 162 15.85 16.57 -14.28
C ASP A 162 15.12 16.07 -15.56
N ILE A 163 14.47 14.88 -15.50
CA ILE A 163 13.80 14.20 -16.64
C ILE A 163 12.26 14.15 -16.46
N GLU A 164 11.66 15.15 -15.82
CA GLU A 164 10.30 15.03 -15.27
C GLU A 164 9.22 14.68 -16.30
N LYS A 165 9.20 15.33 -17.47
CA LYS A 165 8.05 15.21 -18.39
C LYS A 165 7.96 13.87 -19.10
N LYS A 166 9.03 13.40 -19.74
CA LYS A 166 9.04 12.12 -20.48
C LYS A 166 8.84 10.92 -19.56
N SER A 167 9.38 10.99 -18.34
CA SER A 167 9.26 9.90 -17.37
C SER A 167 7.85 9.80 -16.79
N LYS A 168 7.14 10.93 -16.65
CA LYS A 168 5.72 10.97 -16.27
C LYS A 168 4.85 10.24 -17.29
N GLU A 169 4.97 10.61 -18.56
CA GLU A 169 4.17 10.03 -19.66
C GLU A 169 4.38 8.50 -19.75
N GLN A 170 5.64 8.03 -19.69
CA GLN A 170 5.97 6.59 -19.71
C GLN A 170 5.32 5.81 -18.56
N TYR A 171 5.19 6.42 -17.38
CA TYR A 171 4.58 5.73 -16.25
C TYR A 171 3.06 5.78 -16.30
N GLU A 172 2.46 6.88 -16.79
CA GLU A 172 1.01 6.94 -17.04
C GLU A 172 0.58 5.93 -18.10
N GLU A 173 1.42 5.68 -19.11
CA GLU A 173 1.23 4.65 -20.13
C GLU A 173 1.11 3.22 -19.55
N LEU A 174 1.69 2.94 -18.38
CA LEU A 174 1.60 1.62 -17.73
C LEU A 174 0.17 1.23 -17.37
N PHE A 175 -0.74 2.21 -17.26
CA PHE A 175 -2.11 2.01 -16.82
C PHE A 175 -3.13 1.96 -17.96
N ILE A 176 -2.72 2.31 -19.19
CA ILE A 176 -3.62 2.37 -20.33
C ILE A 176 -4.09 0.96 -20.70
N ASN A 177 -5.42 0.79 -20.80
CA ASN A 177 -6.08 -0.49 -21.14
C ASN A 177 -5.72 -1.66 -20.19
N LYS A 178 -5.33 -1.36 -18.95
CA LYS A 178 -5.01 -2.35 -17.92
C LYS A 178 -6.10 -2.47 -16.88
N GLU A 179 -6.22 -3.65 -16.28
CA GLU A 179 -7.02 -3.79 -15.07
C GLU A 179 -6.23 -3.30 -13.86
N ILE A 180 -6.71 -2.25 -13.20
CA ILE A 180 -5.99 -1.60 -12.11
C ILE A 180 -6.64 -1.95 -10.77
N TYR A 181 -5.83 -2.45 -9.84
CA TYR A 181 -6.22 -2.72 -8.47
C TYR A 181 -5.46 -1.79 -7.55
N LEU A 182 -6.20 -1.12 -6.66
CA LEU A 182 -5.64 -0.32 -5.58
C LEU A 182 -5.73 -1.10 -4.28
N ILE A 183 -4.61 -1.16 -3.57
CA ILE A 183 -4.54 -1.72 -2.22
C ILE A 183 -4.38 -0.56 -1.26
N MET A 184 -5.37 -0.42 -0.40
CA MET A 184 -5.53 0.72 0.47
C MET A 184 -5.56 0.27 1.92
N TYR A 185 -5.02 1.10 2.80
CA TYR A 185 -5.15 0.91 4.24
C TYR A 185 -5.56 2.23 4.91
N ARG A 186 -6.32 2.12 6.00
CA ARG A 186 -6.63 3.26 6.87
C ARG A 186 -5.45 3.56 7.77
N PHE A 187 -5.01 4.81 7.80
CA PHE A 187 -4.03 5.30 8.76
C PHE A 187 -4.78 5.91 9.94
N ILE A 188 -4.65 5.30 11.12
CA ILE A 188 -5.18 5.85 12.37
C ILE A 188 -4.06 6.66 13.02
N ASP A 189 -4.16 7.99 12.99
CA ASP A 189 -3.20 8.87 13.66
C ASP A 189 -3.47 8.88 15.17
N ASN A 190 -2.72 8.06 15.91
CA ASN A 190 -2.90 7.88 17.36
C ASN A 190 -2.58 9.16 18.16
N LYS A 191 -1.90 10.17 17.59
CA LYS A 191 -1.58 11.42 18.32
C LYS A 191 -2.80 12.27 18.66
N ASN A 192 -3.93 12.07 17.98
CA ASN A 192 -5.14 12.86 18.23
C ASN A 192 -6.11 12.21 19.23
N GLN A 193 -5.88 10.97 19.70
CA GLN A 193 -6.78 10.24 20.63
C GLN A 193 -7.12 10.99 21.92
N LYS A 194 -6.20 11.80 22.46
CA LYS A 194 -6.47 12.57 23.69
C LYS A 194 -7.36 13.80 23.50
N ASN A 195 -7.50 14.34 22.28
CA ASN A 195 -8.37 15.49 22.00
C ASN A 195 -9.68 15.09 21.30
N TYR A 196 -9.86 13.81 20.95
CA TYR A 196 -10.99 13.33 20.15
C TYR A 196 -12.34 13.32 20.87
N TYR A 197 -12.37 13.29 22.21
CA TYR A 197 -13.62 13.21 22.96
C TYR A 197 -14.35 14.54 23.17
N SER A 198 -13.76 15.70 22.82
CA SER A 198 -14.30 17.00 23.22
C SER A 198 -14.82 17.89 22.09
N ARG A 199 -14.65 17.57 20.80
CA ARG A 199 -15.14 18.45 19.72
C ARG A 199 -15.72 17.68 18.53
N LYS A 200 -17.00 17.95 18.23
CA LYS A 200 -17.65 17.70 16.94
C LYS A 200 -16.87 18.43 15.84
N ILE A 201 -15.84 17.80 15.28
CA ILE A 201 -15.18 18.26 14.07
C ILE A 201 -15.64 17.34 12.94
N SER A 202 -16.28 17.94 11.94
CA SER A 202 -16.69 17.28 10.70
C SER A 202 -15.45 16.72 9.99
N TYR A 203 -15.42 15.40 9.81
CA TYR A 203 -14.38 14.68 9.09
C TYR A 203 -14.36 15.10 7.62
N ARG A 204 -13.44 15.99 7.22
CA ARG A 204 -13.13 16.32 5.81
C ARG A 204 -11.73 15.89 5.36
N GLY A 205 -11.04 15.06 6.15
CA GLY A 205 -9.75 14.48 5.79
C GLY A 205 -9.86 12.97 5.63
N ASP A 206 -9.86 12.49 4.39
CA ASP A 206 -9.78 11.07 4.07
C ASP A 206 -8.42 10.50 4.55
N ASN A 207 -8.43 9.77 5.68
CA ASN A 207 -7.24 9.19 6.34
C ASN A 207 -6.90 7.78 5.80
N TYR A 208 -6.96 7.55 4.49
CA TYR A 208 -6.61 6.27 3.89
C TYR A 208 -5.65 6.46 2.73
N TRP A 209 -4.67 5.57 2.62
CA TRP A 209 -3.55 5.71 1.70
C TRP A 209 -3.45 4.48 0.80
N ILE A 210 -3.08 4.69 -0.45
CA ILE A 210 -2.74 3.60 -1.37
C ILE A 210 -1.36 3.08 -0.95
N ALA A 211 -1.32 1.84 -0.47
CA ALA A 211 -0.08 1.13 -0.19
C ALA A 211 0.45 0.40 -1.43
N GLY A 212 -0.42 0.08 -2.41
CA GLY A 212 -0.02 -0.63 -3.62
C GLY A 212 -0.92 -0.36 -4.80
N ILE A 213 -0.33 -0.28 -6.00
CA ILE A 213 -1.03 -0.25 -7.28
C ILE A 213 -0.59 -1.49 -8.07
N HIS A 214 -1.56 -2.28 -8.53
CA HIS A 214 -1.33 -3.44 -9.41
C HIS A 214 -2.04 -3.24 -10.73
N TYR A 215 -1.41 -3.69 -11.81
CA TYR A 215 -1.95 -3.62 -13.16
C TYR A 215 -1.63 -4.91 -13.92
N PHE A 216 -2.62 -5.43 -14.64
CA PHE A 216 -2.54 -6.68 -15.40
C PHE A 216 -2.88 -6.42 -16.86
#